data_AF-A0A1D5RLH1-F1
#
_entry.id   AF-A0A1D5RLH1-F1
#
_cell.length_a   1.000
_cell.length_b   1.000
_cell.length_c   1.000
_cell.angle_alpha   90.00
_cell.angle_beta   90.00
_cell.angle_gamma   90.00
#
_symmetry.space_group_name_H-M   'P 1'
#
loop_
_entity.id
_entity.type
_entity.pdbx_description
1 polymer ?
#
loop_
_entity_poly.entity_id
_entity_poly.type
_entity_poly.pdbx_seq_one_letter_code
_entity_poly.pdbx_strand_id
1 'polypeptide(L)'
;ACLLQLDPSLGLMEKIKELLPDWGGQHHQLQGFLSAAVFASCLWGALIFTLHVALRLLLSHHGWLLEPHGAMSSPTKTWLALVRIFSGRHPRLFSFQRALPRQPVPSAQETVRKYLESVRPVLGDDAFDRATALANDFLRLHAPRLQLYLQLKSWCTSNYVSDWWEEFVYLRSRGSLINSTYYMMQDFLYVTPTPLQAAR
;
A
#
# COMPACT_ATOMS: atom_id res chain seq x y z
N ALA A 1 12.63 -39.75 24.65
CA ALA A 1 13.52 -38.57 24.76
C ALA A 1 14.41 -38.46 23.51
N CYS A 2 13.83 -38.13 22.35
CA CYS A 2 14.54 -38.08 21.05
C CYS A 2 14.08 -36.89 20.19
N LEU A 3 13.86 -35.73 20.82
CA LEU A 3 13.50 -34.49 20.11
C LEU A 3 14.27 -33.27 20.65
N LEU A 4 15.20 -33.45 21.58
CA LEU A 4 15.94 -32.37 22.24
C LEU A 4 17.38 -32.17 21.69
N GLN A 5 17.77 -32.86 20.62
CA GLN A 5 19.10 -32.74 20.01
C GLN A 5 19.14 -31.96 18.69
N LEU A 6 18.01 -31.42 18.24
CA LEU A 6 18.01 -30.49 17.12
C LEU A 6 18.27 -29.09 17.68
N ASP A 7 19.51 -28.62 17.52
CA ASP A 7 19.84 -27.22 17.77
C ASP A 7 18.84 -26.35 16.99
N PRO A 8 18.05 -25.49 17.67
CA PRO A 8 17.01 -24.68 17.03
C PRO A 8 17.59 -23.69 16.00
N SER A 9 18.91 -23.50 15.99
CA SER A 9 19.64 -22.66 15.04
C SER A 9 20.19 -23.43 13.82
N LEU A 10 19.99 -24.76 13.72
CA LEU A 10 20.46 -25.60 12.60
C LEU A 10 21.96 -25.38 12.25
N GLY A 11 22.80 -25.08 13.25
CA GLY A 11 24.23 -24.80 13.04
C GLY A 11 24.57 -23.40 12.50
N LEU A 12 23.58 -22.53 12.26
CA LEU A 12 23.83 -21.14 11.84
C LEU A 12 24.57 -20.33 12.91
N MET A 13 24.38 -20.67 14.18
CA MET A 13 25.03 -19.98 15.29
C MET A 13 26.55 -20.20 15.29
N GLU A 14 27.01 -21.37 14.86
CA GLU A 14 28.44 -21.68 14.72
C GLU A 14 29.07 -20.93 13.55
N LYS A 15 28.37 -20.82 12.40
CA LYS A 15 28.82 -19.95 11.29
C LYS A 15 28.90 -18.48 11.68
N ILE A 16 27.99 -18.00 12.53
CA ILE A 16 28.01 -16.62 13.04
C ILE A 16 29.21 -16.41 13.99
N LYS A 17 29.56 -17.43 14.80
CA LYS A 17 30.75 -17.39 15.66
C LYS A 17 32.05 -17.39 14.85
N GLU A 18 32.13 -18.15 13.76
CA GLU A 18 33.30 -18.17 12.84
C GLU A 18 33.54 -16.82 12.14
N LEU A 19 32.48 -16.03 11.93
CA LEU A 19 32.56 -14.70 11.32
C LEU A 19 32.96 -13.59 12.32
N LEU A 20 33.01 -13.88 13.63
CA LEU A 20 33.39 -12.92 14.67
C LEU A 20 34.90 -13.05 15.00
N PRO A 21 35.64 -11.93 15.16
CA PRO A 21 37.05 -11.98 15.54
C PRO A 21 37.22 -12.58 16.94
N ASP A 22 38.16 -13.53 17.07
CA ASP A 22 38.44 -14.22 18.33
C ASP A 22 39.09 -13.27 19.34
N TRP A 23 38.30 -12.84 20.35
CA TRP A 23 38.83 -12.23 21.55
C TRP A 23 39.14 -13.32 22.57
N GLY A 24 40.43 -13.52 22.87
CA GLY A 24 40.92 -14.66 23.63
C GLY A 24 40.37 -14.81 25.06
N GLY A 25 40.38 -16.07 25.53
CA GLY A 25 40.45 -16.54 26.92
C GLY A 25 39.24 -16.30 27.81
N GLN A 26 38.84 -15.05 28.00
CA GLN A 26 37.78 -14.63 28.94
C GLN A 26 36.49 -14.22 28.22
N HIS A 27 36.53 -14.11 26.89
CA HIS A 27 35.44 -13.63 26.03
C HIS A 27 34.60 -14.74 25.38
N HIS A 28 34.90 -16.03 25.55
CA HIS A 28 34.11 -17.11 24.92
C HIS A 28 32.64 -17.14 25.35
N GLN A 29 32.33 -16.83 26.62
CA GLN A 29 30.93 -16.68 27.06
C GLN A 29 30.27 -15.48 26.38
N LEU A 30 30.98 -14.34 26.26
CA LEU A 30 30.48 -13.13 25.61
C LEU A 30 30.24 -13.35 24.11
N GLN A 31 31.13 -14.07 23.42
CA GLN A 31 31.02 -14.45 22.01
C GLN A 31 29.78 -15.34 21.78
N GLY A 32 29.51 -16.27 22.71
CA GLY A 32 28.27 -17.05 22.73
C GLY A 32 27.01 -16.18 22.83
N PHE A 33 26.96 -15.27 23.82
CA PHE A 33 25.83 -14.35 23.99
C PHE A 33 25.64 -13.42 22.78
N LEU A 34 26.72 -12.89 22.21
CA LEU A 34 26.66 -12.03 21.03
C LEU A 34 26.13 -12.79 19.81
N SER A 35 26.62 -14.01 19.56
CA SER A 35 26.13 -14.85 18.46
C SER A 35 24.63 -15.20 18.61
N ALA A 36 24.19 -15.49 19.82
CA ALA A 36 22.78 -15.76 20.12
C ALA A 36 21.91 -14.50 19.95
N ALA A 37 22.38 -13.32 20.38
CA ALA A 37 21.66 -12.06 20.23
C ALA A 37 21.53 -11.64 18.76
N VAL A 38 22.59 -11.81 17.96
CA VAL A 38 22.56 -11.56 16.51
C VAL A 38 21.60 -12.52 15.83
N PHE A 39 21.69 -13.82 16.13
CA PHE A 39 20.78 -14.83 15.56
C PHE A 39 19.31 -14.54 15.90
N ALA A 40 19.00 -14.23 17.17
CA ALA A 40 17.65 -13.89 17.59
C ALA A 40 17.13 -12.62 16.90
N SER A 41 17.97 -11.59 16.75
CA SER A 41 17.62 -10.35 16.05
C SER A 41 17.35 -10.58 14.56
N CYS A 42 18.18 -11.40 13.90
CA CYS A 42 17.98 -11.79 12.51
C CYS A 42 16.68 -12.60 12.32
N LEU A 43 16.42 -13.58 13.20
CA LEU A 43 15.21 -14.38 13.15
C LEU A 43 13.96 -13.53 13.35
N TRP A 44 13.99 -12.63 14.33
CA TRP A 44 12.88 -11.71 14.61
C TRP A 44 12.66 -10.72 13.45
N GLY A 45 13.74 -10.20 12.86
CA GLY A 45 13.68 -9.36 11.66
C GLY A 45 13.09 -10.09 10.46
N ALA A 46 13.47 -11.35 10.23
CA ALA A 46 12.90 -12.19 9.16
C ALA A 46 11.41 -12.48 9.39
N LEU A 47 10.99 -12.72 10.63
CA LEU A 47 9.58 -12.90 10.98
C LEU A 47 8.76 -11.63 10.71
N ILE A 48 9.27 -10.45 11.09
CA ILE A 48 8.60 -9.18 10.80
C ILE A 48 8.53 -8.94 9.30
N PHE A 49 9.63 -9.18 8.58
CA PHE A 49 9.68 -9.00 7.13
C PHE A 49 8.67 -9.90 6.42
N THR A 50 8.61 -11.19 6.77
CA THR A 50 7.65 -12.14 6.19
C THR A 50 6.20 -11.76 6.50
N LEU A 51 5.90 -11.38 7.74
CA LEU A 51 4.57 -10.85 8.11
C LEU A 51 4.22 -9.60 7.31
N HIS A 52 5.18 -8.68 7.14
CA HIS A 52 4.98 -7.45 6.39
C HIS A 52 4.69 -7.69 4.91
N VAL A 53 5.43 -8.62 4.28
CA VAL A 53 5.21 -9.02 2.89
C VAL A 53 3.86 -9.74 2.74
N ALA A 54 3.52 -10.64 3.68
CA ALA A 54 2.22 -11.31 3.68
C ALA A 54 1.07 -10.31 3.77
N LEU A 55 1.13 -9.36 4.71
CA LEU A 55 0.12 -8.30 4.84
C LEU A 55 0.03 -7.43 3.58
N ARG A 56 1.16 -7.07 2.95
CA ARG A 56 1.16 -6.33 1.67
C ARG A 56 0.41 -7.08 0.57
N LEU A 57 0.68 -8.37 0.43
CA LEU A 57 0.01 -9.20 -0.58
C LEU A 57 -1.48 -9.34 -0.29
N LEU A 58 -1.86 -9.60 0.96
CA LEU A 58 -3.26 -9.70 1.35
C LEU A 58 -3.99 -8.37 1.09
N LEU A 59 -3.42 -7.23 1.48
CA LEU A 59 -4.05 -5.92 1.32
C LEU A 59 -4.06 -5.42 -0.14
N SER A 60 -3.24 -5.99 -1.02
CA SER A 60 -3.26 -5.68 -2.45
C SER A 60 -4.46 -6.30 -3.19
N HIS A 61 -5.16 -7.25 -2.59
CA HIS A 61 -6.29 -7.90 -3.21
C HIS A 61 -7.55 -7.00 -3.16
N HIS A 62 -8.03 -6.58 -4.33
CA HIS A 62 -9.19 -5.70 -4.49
C HIS A 62 -10.42 -6.37 -5.11
N GLY A 63 -10.38 -7.68 -5.35
CA GLY A 63 -11.49 -8.41 -6.00
C GLY A 63 -12.81 -8.33 -5.24
N TRP A 64 -12.75 -8.22 -3.91
CA TRP A 64 -13.91 -8.10 -3.04
C TRP A 64 -14.71 -6.79 -3.23
N LEU A 65 -14.09 -5.72 -3.75
CA LEU A 65 -14.73 -4.40 -3.86
C LEU A 65 -15.86 -4.39 -4.91
N LEU A 66 -15.73 -5.23 -5.94
CA LEU A 66 -16.68 -5.31 -7.05
C LEU A 66 -17.80 -6.34 -6.79
N GLU A 67 -17.77 -7.06 -5.66
CA GLU A 67 -18.79 -8.05 -5.33
C GLU A 67 -20.11 -7.38 -4.90
N PRO A 68 -21.27 -7.94 -5.29
CA PRO A 68 -22.56 -7.42 -4.85
C PRO A 68 -22.74 -7.61 -3.34
N HIS A 69 -23.33 -6.60 -2.70
CA HIS A 69 -23.61 -6.63 -1.27
C HIS A 69 -24.59 -7.76 -0.93
N GLY A 70 -24.22 -8.61 0.03
CA GLY A 70 -25.09 -9.67 0.57
C GLY A 70 -24.68 -11.11 0.21
N ALA A 71 -23.88 -11.34 -0.84
CA ALA A 71 -23.42 -12.67 -1.23
C ALA A 71 -21.91 -12.69 -1.44
N MET A 72 -21.14 -12.89 -0.35
CA MET A 72 -19.68 -12.97 -0.44
C MET A 72 -19.23 -14.29 -1.07
N SER A 73 -18.36 -14.18 -2.07
CA SER A 73 -17.71 -15.32 -2.71
C SER A 73 -16.82 -16.08 -1.72
N SER A 74 -16.73 -17.41 -1.86
CA SER A 74 -15.84 -18.26 -1.05
C SER A 74 -14.37 -17.77 -1.00
N PRO A 75 -13.72 -17.36 -2.10
CA PRO A 75 -12.39 -16.73 -2.07
C PRO A 75 -12.32 -15.50 -1.16
N THR A 76 -13.33 -14.62 -1.21
CA THR A 76 -13.40 -13.40 -0.41
C THR A 76 -13.53 -13.72 1.09
N LYS A 77 -14.28 -14.76 1.44
CA LYS A 77 -14.36 -15.28 2.82
C LYS A 77 -13.02 -15.80 3.32
N THR A 78 -12.33 -16.61 2.50
CA THR A 78 -10.99 -17.14 2.85
C THR A 78 -9.97 -16.02 3.00
N TRP A 79 -9.96 -15.06 2.07
CA TRP A 79 -9.12 -13.87 2.17
C TRP A 79 -9.39 -13.09 3.46
N LEU A 80 -10.66 -12.83 3.81
CA LEU A 80 -11.02 -12.12 5.04
C LEU A 80 -10.56 -12.86 6.30
N ALA A 81 -10.68 -14.19 6.31
CA ALA A 81 -10.19 -15.03 7.41
C ALA A 81 -8.66 -14.91 7.55
N LEU A 82 -7.92 -14.95 6.43
CA LEU A 82 -6.47 -14.75 6.43
C LEU A 82 -6.09 -13.35 6.93
N VAL A 83 -6.77 -12.29 6.46
CA VAL A 83 -6.52 -10.92 6.94
C VAL A 83 -6.70 -10.84 8.45
N ARG A 84 -7.74 -11.46 9.01
CA ARG A 84 -7.98 -11.50 10.46
C ARG A 84 -6.88 -12.21 11.24
N ILE A 85 -6.33 -13.30 10.71
CA ILE A 85 -5.25 -14.05 11.35
C ILE A 85 -3.96 -13.22 11.38
N PHE A 86 -3.58 -12.62 10.25
CA PHE A 86 -2.34 -11.85 10.13
C PHE A 86 -2.41 -10.44 10.74
N SER A 87 -3.60 -9.85 10.85
CA SER A 87 -3.83 -8.52 11.45
C SER A 87 -3.88 -8.56 12.99
N GLY A 88 -4.15 -9.73 13.59
CA GLY A 88 -4.24 -9.91 15.03
C GLY A 88 -5.58 -9.45 15.63
N ARG A 89 -5.70 -9.56 16.97
CA ARG A 89 -6.97 -9.35 17.69
C ARG A 89 -7.40 -7.88 17.83
N HIS A 90 -6.44 -6.95 17.88
CA HIS A 90 -6.71 -5.52 18.09
C HIS A 90 -5.80 -4.64 17.22
N PRO A 91 -6.14 -4.45 15.94
CA PRO A 91 -5.39 -3.56 15.09
C PRO A 91 -5.55 -2.11 15.58
N ARG A 92 -4.43 -1.45 15.89
CA ARG A 92 -4.44 -0.01 16.23
C ARG A 92 -4.61 0.82 14.96
N LEU A 93 -5.23 2.00 15.09
CA LEU A 93 -5.30 2.99 14.02
C LEU A 93 -3.89 3.24 13.45
N PHE A 94 -3.77 3.24 12.11
CA PHE A 94 -2.52 3.42 11.34
C PHE A 94 -1.44 2.33 11.46
N SER A 95 -1.66 1.24 12.20
CA SER A 95 -0.67 0.16 12.35
C SER A 95 -0.23 -0.47 11.01
N PHE A 96 -1.14 -0.56 10.04
CA PHE A 96 -0.86 -1.14 8.72
C PHE A 96 -0.55 -0.11 7.63
N GLN A 97 -0.40 1.17 7.95
CA GLN A 97 -0.18 2.21 6.94
C GLN A 97 1.07 1.92 6.09
N ARG A 98 2.11 1.33 6.71
CA ARG A 98 3.34 0.93 6.02
C ARG A 98 3.20 -0.34 5.17
N ALA A 99 2.20 -1.17 5.47
CA ALA A 99 1.92 -2.41 4.75
C ALA A 99 0.96 -2.20 3.57
N LEU A 100 0.42 -0.99 3.39
CA LEU A 100 -0.38 -0.66 2.21
C LEU A 100 0.51 -0.66 0.94
N PRO A 101 0.01 -1.20 -0.18
CA PRO A 101 0.71 -1.10 -1.45
C PRO A 101 0.84 0.38 -1.86
N ARG A 102 1.96 0.71 -2.49
CA ARG A 102 2.13 2.03 -3.10
C ARG A 102 1.25 2.13 -4.33
N GLN A 103 0.81 3.34 -4.65
CA GLN A 103 0.02 3.57 -5.86
C GLN A 103 0.90 3.32 -7.11
N PRO A 104 0.54 2.38 -7.99
CA PRO A 104 1.31 2.13 -9.20
C PRO A 104 1.16 3.28 -10.20
N VAL A 105 2.22 3.51 -10.99
CA VAL A 105 2.18 4.43 -12.12
C VAL A 105 1.77 3.64 -13.36
N PRO A 106 0.59 3.90 -13.96
CA PRO A 106 0.15 3.18 -15.17
C PRO A 106 1.06 3.51 -16.35
N SER A 107 1.11 2.63 -17.36
CA SER A 107 1.87 2.91 -18.57
C SER A 107 1.25 4.08 -19.34
N ALA A 108 2.09 4.94 -19.93
CA ALA A 108 1.59 6.08 -20.70
C ALA A 108 0.72 5.65 -21.88
N GLN A 109 1.06 4.53 -22.53
CA GLN A 109 0.27 3.97 -23.64
C GLN A 109 -1.13 3.53 -23.19
N GLU A 110 -1.24 2.84 -22.06
CA GLU A 110 -2.54 2.42 -21.53
C GLU A 110 -3.39 3.61 -21.09
N THR A 111 -2.77 4.61 -20.46
CA THR A 111 -3.45 5.86 -20.09
C THR A 111 -3.99 6.59 -21.31
N VAL A 112 -3.19 6.71 -22.38
CA VAL A 112 -3.62 7.35 -23.63
C VAL A 112 -4.73 6.58 -24.31
N ARG A 113 -4.67 5.24 -24.34
CA ARG A 113 -5.76 4.40 -24.86
C ARG A 113 -7.06 4.66 -24.10
N LYS A 114 -7.02 4.62 -22.76
CA LYS A 114 -8.18 4.88 -21.89
C LYS A 114 -8.72 6.31 -22.05
N TYR A 115 -7.83 7.27 -22.27
CA TYR A 115 -8.19 8.67 -22.57
C TYR A 115 -8.96 8.79 -23.89
N LEU A 116 -8.49 8.15 -24.97
CA LEU A 116 -9.19 8.17 -26.25
C LEU A 116 -10.56 7.46 -26.14
N GLU A 117 -10.64 6.36 -25.40
CA GLU A 117 -11.90 5.67 -25.12
C GLU A 117 -12.90 6.53 -24.34
N SER A 118 -12.45 7.29 -23.34
CA SER A 118 -13.34 8.13 -22.52
C SER A 118 -13.79 9.40 -23.25
N VAL A 119 -12.98 9.92 -24.16
CA VAL A 119 -13.25 11.15 -24.90
C VAL A 119 -14.04 10.88 -26.20
N ARG A 120 -13.99 9.66 -26.74
CA ARG A 120 -14.76 9.25 -27.93
C ARG A 120 -16.25 9.60 -27.89
N PRO A 121 -17.01 9.38 -26.81
CA PRO A 121 -18.44 9.74 -26.78
C PRO A 121 -18.70 11.24 -26.64
N VAL A 122 -17.69 12.05 -26.32
CA VAL A 122 -17.82 13.50 -26.06
C VAL A 122 -17.42 14.33 -27.27
N LEU A 123 -16.47 13.86 -28.08
CA LEU A 123 -15.98 14.58 -29.25
C LEU A 123 -16.63 14.09 -30.55
N GLY A 124 -16.90 15.03 -31.47
CA GLY A 124 -17.20 14.70 -32.87
C GLY A 124 -15.97 14.15 -33.61
N ASP A 125 -16.20 13.47 -34.74
CA ASP A 125 -15.16 12.72 -35.45
C ASP A 125 -13.92 13.56 -35.83
N ASP A 126 -14.11 14.76 -36.41
CA ASP A 126 -12.99 15.64 -36.78
C ASP A 126 -12.12 16.05 -35.59
N ALA A 127 -12.75 16.26 -34.42
CA ALA A 127 -12.03 16.65 -33.21
C ALA A 127 -11.33 15.44 -32.56
N PHE A 128 -11.94 14.27 -32.66
CA PHE A 128 -11.36 13.01 -32.21
C PHE A 128 -10.11 12.64 -33.01
N ASP A 129 -10.11 12.83 -34.33
CA ASP A 129 -8.95 12.57 -35.18
C ASP A 129 -7.78 13.49 -34.83
N ARG A 130 -8.06 14.78 -34.60
CA ARG A 130 -7.04 15.73 -34.11
C ARG A 130 -6.50 15.32 -32.73
N ALA A 131 -7.36 14.94 -31.81
CA ALA A 131 -6.95 14.50 -30.47
C ALA A 131 -6.09 13.22 -30.54
N THR A 132 -6.44 12.29 -31.43
CA THR A 132 -5.69 11.05 -31.66
C THR A 132 -4.31 11.33 -32.23
N ALA A 133 -4.18 12.25 -33.20
CA ALA A 133 -2.90 12.67 -33.74
C ALA A 133 -2.00 13.26 -32.63
N LEU A 134 -2.52 14.21 -31.85
CA LEU A 134 -1.78 14.84 -30.75
C LEU A 134 -1.39 13.83 -29.64
N ALA A 135 -2.27 12.88 -29.33
CA ALA A 135 -1.99 11.84 -28.34
C ALA A 135 -0.84 10.92 -28.79
N ASN A 136 -0.79 10.58 -30.08
CA ASN A 136 0.30 9.81 -30.66
C ASN A 136 1.63 10.58 -30.65
N ASP A 137 1.60 11.87 -30.96
CA ASP A 137 2.78 12.74 -30.89
C ASP A 137 3.30 12.87 -29.45
N PHE A 138 2.39 13.03 -28.48
CA PHE A 138 2.73 13.03 -27.05
C PHE A 138 3.41 11.73 -26.62
N LEU A 139 2.88 10.57 -27.04
CA LEU A 139 3.45 9.26 -26.73
C LEU A 139 4.87 9.10 -27.25
N ARG A 140 5.17 9.64 -28.43
CA ARG A 140 6.50 9.53 -29.06
C ARG A 140 7.50 10.52 -28.47
N LEU A 141 7.10 11.77 -28.27
CA LEU A 141 8.02 12.86 -27.96
C LEU A 141 8.23 13.05 -26.46
N HIS A 142 7.14 13.07 -25.68
CA HIS A 142 7.16 13.57 -24.30
C HIS A 142 6.94 12.47 -23.26
N ALA A 143 6.11 11.48 -23.57
CA ALA A 143 5.70 10.45 -22.61
C ALA A 143 6.86 9.69 -21.96
N PRO A 144 7.93 9.27 -22.66
CA PRO A 144 9.01 8.49 -22.03
C PRO A 144 9.72 9.26 -20.92
N ARG A 145 10.00 10.54 -21.15
CA ARG A 145 10.69 11.41 -20.18
C ARG A 145 9.81 11.71 -18.98
N LEU A 146 8.53 12.00 -19.21
CA LEU A 146 7.56 12.26 -18.13
C LEU A 146 7.29 10.99 -17.30
N GLN A 147 7.15 9.84 -17.95
CA GLN A 147 6.96 8.55 -17.29
C GLN A 147 8.14 8.23 -16.37
N LEU A 148 9.38 8.49 -16.81
CA LEU A 148 10.57 8.32 -15.98
C LEU A 148 10.52 9.21 -14.73
N TYR A 149 10.16 10.48 -14.87
CA TYR A 149 10.01 11.38 -13.72
C TYR A 149 8.92 10.91 -12.74
N LEU A 150 7.79 10.41 -13.25
CA LEU A 150 6.73 9.85 -12.41
C LEU A 150 7.18 8.59 -11.67
N GLN A 151 7.92 7.71 -12.35
CA GLN A 151 8.48 6.51 -11.73
C GLN A 151 9.47 6.86 -10.62
N LEU A 152 10.40 7.78 -10.87
CA LEU A 152 11.34 8.25 -9.86
C LEU A 152 10.61 8.85 -8.65
N LYS A 153 9.58 9.69 -8.88
CA LYS A 153 8.76 10.25 -7.80
C LYS A 153 8.05 9.15 -6.99
N SER A 154 7.52 8.12 -7.66
CA SER A 154 6.81 7.00 -7.01
C SER A 154 7.72 6.14 -6.11
N TRP A 155 9.03 6.18 -6.32
CA TRP A 155 9.99 5.45 -5.47
C TRP A 155 10.30 6.22 -4.19
N CYS A 156 10.33 7.55 -4.27
CA CYS A 156 10.62 8.44 -3.14
C CYS A 156 9.39 8.74 -2.26
N THR A 157 8.18 8.55 -2.77
CA THR A 157 6.93 8.91 -2.07
C THR A 157 6.01 7.70 -1.89
N SER A 158 5.14 7.73 -0.88
CA SER A 158 4.09 6.70 -0.68
C SER A 158 2.97 6.83 -1.71
N ASN A 159 2.63 8.07 -2.07
CA ASN A 159 1.69 8.43 -3.12
C ASN A 159 2.31 9.53 -3.99
N TYR A 160 2.43 9.28 -5.30
CA TYR A 160 3.07 10.22 -6.23
C TYR A 160 2.13 11.36 -6.68
N VAL A 161 0.82 11.26 -6.43
CA VAL A 161 -0.21 12.19 -6.92
C VAL A 161 -0.68 13.16 -5.85
N SER A 162 -0.67 12.77 -4.57
CA SER A 162 -1.29 13.51 -3.46
C SER A 162 -0.99 15.01 -3.46
N ASP A 163 0.29 15.39 -3.48
CA ASP A 163 0.68 16.82 -3.40
C ASP A 163 0.13 17.64 -4.58
N TRP A 164 0.24 17.09 -5.79
CA TRP A 164 -0.24 17.76 -7.00
C TRP A 164 -1.75 17.82 -7.05
N TRP A 165 -2.43 16.77 -6.59
CA TRP A 165 -3.88 16.73 -6.53
C TRP A 165 -4.42 17.79 -5.55
N GLU A 166 -3.87 17.84 -4.34
CA GLU A 166 -4.27 18.81 -3.33
C GLU A 166 -4.08 20.25 -3.83
N GLU A 167 -2.90 20.55 -4.37
CA GLU A 167 -2.59 21.87 -4.88
C GLU A 167 -3.48 22.25 -6.07
N PHE A 168 -3.61 21.37 -7.06
CA PHE A 168 -4.31 21.66 -8.30
C PHE A 168 -5.83 21.73 -8.12
N VAL A 169 -6.42 20.77 -7.39
CA VAL A 169 -7.88 20.64 -7.27
C VAL A 169 -8.44 21.66 -6.28
N TYR A 170 -7.73 21.92 -5.18
CA TYR A 170 -8.26 22.74 -4.09
C TYR A 170 -7.53 24.06 -3.95
N LEU A 171 -6.21 24.06 -3.78
CA LEU A 171 -5.48 25.25 -3.35
C LEU A 171 -5.30 26.30 -4.45
N ARG A 172 -5.29 25.90 -5.72
CA ARG A 172 -5.10 26.81 -6.85
C ARG A 172 -6.37 27.52 -7.28
N SER A 173 -7.54 26.96 -6.95
CA SER A 173 -8.82 27.56 -7.31
C SER A 173 -9.09 28.82 -6.49
N ARG A 174 -9.41 29.93 -7.16
CA ARG A 174 -9.81 31.19 -6.51
C ARG A 174 -11.32 31.38 -6.41
N GLY A 175 -12.10 30.36 -6.76
CA GLY A 175 -13.55 30.39 -6.65
C GLY A 175 -14.03 30.36 -5.20
N SER A 176 -15.31 30.68 -4.99
CA SER A 176 -15.94 30.51 -3.67
C SER A 176 -15.85 29.05 -3.21
N LEU A 177 -15.56 28.85 -1.92
CA LEU A 177 -15.48 27.52 -1.30
C LEU A 177 -16.79 26.73 -1.39
N ILE A 178 -17.91 27.41 -1.58
CA ILE A 178 -19.24 26.80 -1.74
C ILE A 178 -19.24 25.77 -2.89
N ASN A 179 -18.51 26.03 -3.99
CA ASN A 179 -18.46 25.12 -5.13
C ASN A 179 -17.68 23.83 -4.86
N SER A 180 -16.87 23.81 -3.80
CA SER A 180 -15.98 22.70 -3.44
C SER A 180 -16.36 22.00 -2.14
N THR A 181 -17.39 22.51 -1.45
CA THR A 181 -17.83 21.99 -0.15
C THR A 181 -19.06 21.11 -0.36
N TYR A 182 -18.98 19.87 0.09
CA TYR A 182 -20.09 18.92 0.07
C TYR A 182 -20.68 18.78 1.46
N TYR A 183 -22.00 18.83 1.56
CA TYR A 183 -22.73 18.62 2.81
C TYR A 183 -23.33 17.22 2.81
N MET A 184 -22.99 16.43 3.81
CA MET A 184 -23.69 15.18 4.11
C MET A 184 -24.70 15.47 5.22
N MET A 185 -25.98 15.36 4.90
CA MET A 185 -27.03 15.41 5.92
C MET A 185 -27.23 14.01 6.47
N GLN A 186 -27.08 13.87 7.79
CA GLN A 186 -27.30 12.60 8.45
C GLN A 186 -28.80 12.37 8.63
N ASP A 187 -29.28 11.25 8.11
CA ASP A 187 -30.69 10.88 8.21
C ASP A 187 -30.96 10.25 9.58
N PHE A 188 -31.99 10.72 10.26
CA PHE A 188 -32.37 10.31 11.62
C PHE A 188 -33.33 9.12 11.61
N LEU A 189 -33.24 8.25 10.59
CA LEU A 189 -34.22 7.19 10.30
C LEU A 189 -34.51 6.26 11.48
N TYR A 190 -33.59 6.13 12.43
CA TYR A 190 -33.70 5.22 13.58
C TYR A 190 -33.55 5.89 14.95
N VAL A 191 -33.38 7.22 15.00
CA VAL A 191 -33.16 7.95 16.26
C VAL A 191 -33.91 9.27 16.21
N THR A 192 -34.90 9.47 17.10
CA THR A 192 -35.53 10.79 17.27
C THR A 192 -34.55 11.71 18.02
N PRO A 193 -34.01 12.76 17.39
CA PRO A 193 -33.08 13.65 18.06
C PRO A 193 -33.81 14.43 19.16
N THR A 194 -33.09 14.77 20.23
CA THR A 194 -33.63 15.67 21.25
C THR A 194 -33.94 17.04 20.64
N PRO A 195 -35.02 17.71 21.08
CA PRO A 195 -35.33 19.07 20.62
C PRO A 195 -34.32 20.11 21.15
N LEU A 196 -33.57 19.76 22.21
CA LEU A 196 -32.48 20.56 22.75
C LEU A 196 -31.22 20.38 21.88
N GLN A 197 -30.79 21.45 21.19
CA GLN A 197 -29.61 21.44 20.32
C GLN A 197 -28.32 21.03 21.06
N ALA A 198 -28.17 21.41 22.33
CA ALA A 198 -27.00 21.07 23.12
C ALA A 198 -26.95 19.59 23.55
N ALA A 199 -28.06 18.86 23.44
CA ALA A 199 -28.15 17.44 23.79
C ALA A 199 -28.14 16.51 22.55
N ARG A 200 -28.08 17.08 21.34
CA ARG A 200 -27.93 16.36 20.08
C ARG A 200 -26.45 16.18 19.76
#